data_AF-A0A172QX01-F1
#
_entry.id   AF-A0A172QX01-F1
#
_cell.length_a   1.000
_cell.length_b   1.000
_cell.length_c   1.000
_cell.angle_alpha   90.00
_cell.angle_beta   90.00
_cell.angle_gamma   90.00
#
_symmetry.space_group_name_H-M   'P 1'
#
loop_
_entity.id
_entity.type
_entity.pdbx_description
1 polymer ?
#
loop_
_entity_poly.entity_id
_entity_poly.type
_entity_poly.pdbx_seq_one_letter_code
_entity_poly.pdbx_strand_id
1 'polypeptide(L)' 'MTPAGPAQLLIVALVVIVLFGSNKLPDVARSLGRSMRIFKSEIKEMNKDAIESSEQSVKN' A
#
# COMPACT_ATOMS: atom_id res chain seq x y z
N MET A 1 7.89 33.47 0.11
CA MET A 1 8.86 32.45 0.54
C MET A 1 8.17 31.51 1.52
N THR A 2 7.34 30.59 1.03
CA THR A 2 6.70 29.59 1.90
C THR A 2 7.62 28.39 2.01
N PRO A 3 8.17 28.10 3.20
CA PRO A 3 9.01 26.93 3.40
C PRO A 3 8.14 25.69 3.16
N ALA A 4 8.63 24.78 2.33
CA ALA A 4 8.00 23.48 2.08
C ALA A 4 7.70 22.82 3.44
N GLY A 5 6.43 22.81 3.80
CA GLY A 5 5.97 22.46 5.14
C GLY A 5 4.57 21.85 5.10
N PRO A 6 4.10 21.30 6.24
CA PRO A 6 2.86 20.52 6.33
C PRO A 6 1.63 21.23 5.75
N ALA A 7 1.64 22.56 5.67
CA ALA A 7 0.62 23.38 5.03
C ALA A 7 0.34 22.99 3.56
N GLN A 8 1.36 22.62 2.79
CA GLN A 8 1.20 22.28 1.37
C GLN A 8 0.45 20.95 1.19
N LEU A 9 0.74 19.97 2.06
CA LEU A 9 0.01 18.71 2.11
C LEU A 9 -1.43 18.91 2.57
N LEU A 10 -1.69 19.82 3.52
CA LEU A 10 -3.05 20.17 3.93
C LEU A 10 -3.87 20.76 2.78
N ILE A 11 -3.28 21.65 1.97
CA ILE A 11 -3.96 22.24 0.81
C ILE A 11 -4.29 21.16 -0.23
N VAL A 12 -3.34 20.27 -0.54
CA VAL A 12 -3.58 19.16 -1.46
C VAL A 12 -4.67 18.23 -0.92
N ALA A 13 -4.62 17.86 0.36
CA ALA A 13 -5.65 17.03 0.99
C ALA A 13 -7.03 17.69 0.92
N LEU A 14 -7.11 19.01 1.14
CA LEU A 14 -8.35 19.76 1.01
C LEU A 14 -8.91 19.69 -0.41
N VAL A 15 -8.07 19.90 -1.43
CA VAL A 15 -8.48 19.80 -2.84
C VAL A 15 -8.97 18.39 -3.18
N VAL A 16 -8.26 17.35 -2.74
CA VAL A 16 -8.68 15.96 -2.99
C VAL A 16 -10.01 15.66 -2.29
N ILE A 17 -10.24 16.16 -1.07
CA ILE A 17 -11.53 16.00 -0.37
C ILE A 17 -12.66 16.73 -1.10
N VAL A 18 -12.42 17.89 -1.69
CA VAL A 18 -13.44 18.63 -2.46
C VAL A 18 -13.77 17.90 -3.77
N LEU A 19 -12.77 17.37 -4.48
CA LEU A 19 -12.97 16.69 -5.76
C LEU A 19 -13.59 15.29 -5.60
N PHE A 20 -13.12 14.51 -4.62
CA PHE A 20 -13.55 13.13 -4.44
C PHE A 20 -14.62 12.97 -3.35
N GLY A 21 -14.74 13.92 -2.43
CA GLY A 21 -15.61 13.83 -1.26
C GLY A 21 -14.94 13.12 -0.07
N SER A 22 -15.30 13.53 1.15
CA SER A 22 -14.80 12.95 2.40
C SER A 22 -15.09 11.47 2.57
N ASN A 23 -16.11 10.95 1.87
CA ASN A 23 -16.52 9.55 1.94
C ASN A 23 -15.79 8.65 0.92
N LYS A 24 -15.40 9.15 -0.25
CA LYS A 24 -14.75 8.29 -1.27
C LYS A 24 -13.27 8.06 -1.01
N LEU A 25 -12.56 9.07 -0.52
CA LEU A 25 -11.13 8.96 -0.18
C LEU A 25 -10.84 7.78 0.77
N PRO A 26 -11.52 7.65 1.93
CA PRO A 26 -11.30 6.52 2.84
C PRO A 26 -11.81 5.19 2.29
N ASP A 27 -12.86 5.20 1.46
CA ASP A 27 -13.41 3.98 0.88
C ASP A 27 -12.48 3.38 -0.19
N VAL A 28 -11.95 4.24 -1.07
CA VAL A 28 -10.92 3.87 -2.05
C VAL A 28 -9.66 3.40 -1.33
N ALA A 29 -9.17 4.13 -0.33
CA ALA A 29 -8.01 3.71 0.45
C ALA A 29 -8.24 2.37 1.19
N ARG A 30 -9.44 2.13 1.74
CA ARG A 30 -9.79 0.85 2.38
C ARG A 30 -9.85 -0.29 1.38
N SER A 31 -10.45 -0.09 0.21
CA SER A 31 -10.52 -1.12 -0.84
C SER A 31 -9.14 -1.49 -1.37
N LEU A 32 -8.31 -0.48 -1.69
CA LEU A 32 -6.92 -0.66 -2.10
C LEU A 32 -6.10 -1.32 -0.99
N GLY A 33 -6.29 -0.93 0.28
CA GLY A 33 -5.61 -1.52 1.42
C GLY A 33 -5.95 -3.01 1.63
N ARG A 34 -7.21 -3.40 1.40
CA ARG A 34 -7.61 -4.81 1.42
C ARG A 34 -6.92 -5.60 0.31
N SER A 35 -6.92 -5.09 -0.93
CA SER A 35 -6.24 -5.73 -2.06
C SER A 35 -4.72 -5.82 -1.85
N MET A 36 -4.08 -4.76 -1.36
CA MET A 36 -2.65 -4.77 -1.05
C MET A 36 -2.30 -5.78 0.04
N ARG A 37 -3.16 -5.98 1.04
CA ARG A 37 -2.92 -6.97 2.10
C ARG A 37 -2.92 -8.39 1.54
N ILE A 38 -3.89 -8.72 0.68
CA ILE A 38 -3.97 -10.03 0.03
C ILE A 38 -2.74 -10.24 -0.86
N PHE A 39 -2.46 -9.27 -1.74
CA PHE A 39 -1.31 -9.31 -2.64
C PHE A 39 0.03 -9.45 -1.89
N LYS A 40 0.20 -8.75 -0.77
CA LYS A 40 1.41 -8.84 0.07
C LYS A 40 1.55 -10.21 0.75
N SER A 41 0.44 -10.83 1.15
CA SER A 41 0.45 -12.18 1.73
C SER A 41 0.85 -13.22 0.67
N GLU A 42 0.23 -13.17 -0.51
CA GLU A 42 0.55 -14.09 -1.62
C GLU A 42 2.00 -13.95 -2.05
N ILE A 43 2.51 -12.72 -2.24
CA ILE A 43 3.93 -12.50 -2.58
C ILE A 43 4.87 -13.03 -1.50
N LYS A 44 4.50 -12.89 -0.23
CA LYS A 44 5.33 -13.36 0.89
C LYS A 44 5.39 -14.89 0.92
N GLU A 45 4.28 -15.55 0.62
CA GLU A 45 4.19 -17.01 0.52
C GLU A 45 5.04 -17.51 -0.65
N MET A 46 4.92 -16.89 -1.83
CA MET A 46 5.77 -17.21 -2.99
C MET A 46 7.28 -17.03 -2.70
N ASN A 47 7.67 -15.97 -2.00
CA ASN A 47 9.06 -15.76 -1.61
C ASN A 47 9.54 -16.80 -0.59
N LYS A 48 8.65 -17.24 0.31
CA LYS A 48 8.97 -18.28 1.29
C LYS A 48 9.16 -19.63 0.59
N ASP A 49 8.26 -19.99 -0.32
CA ASP A 49 8.34 -21.23 -1.10
C ASP A 49 9.58 -21.26 -2.00
N ALA A 50 10.00 -20.12 -2.54
CA ALA A 50 11.22 -19.99 -3.32
C ALA A 50 12.49 -20.25 -2.49
N ILE A 51 12.50 -19.86 -1.21
CA ILE A 51 13.62 -20.14 -0.29
C ILE A 51 13.57 -21.61 0.16
N GLU A 52 12.40 -22.13 0.55
CA GLU A 52 12.26 -23.52 1.01
C GLU A 52 12.53 -24.55 -0.10
N SER A 53 12.18 -24.25 -1.36
CA SER A 53 12.47 -25.10 -2.53
C SER A 53 13.97 -25.21 -2.83
N SER A 54 14.77 -24.22 -2.41
CA SER A 54 16.22 -24.22 -2.61
C SER A 54 17.00 -25.00 -1.54
N GLU A 55 16.47 -25.11 -0.31
CA GLU A 55 17.08 -25.89 0.77
C GLU A 55 16.81 -27.40 0.65
N GLN A 56 15.68 -27.81 0.08
CA GLN A 56 15.32 -29.23 -0.05
C GLN A 56 16.10 -29.97 -1.16
N SER A 57 16.66 -29.25 -2.14
CA SER A 57 17.49 -29.83 -3.21
C SER A 57 18.96 -30.10 -2.83
N VAL A 58 19.44 -29.55 -1.70
CA VAL A 58 20.86 -29.69 -1.27
C VAL A 58 21.04 -30.87 -0.31
N LYS A 59 19.96 -31.43 0.24
CA LYS A 59 20.00 -32.47 1.28
C LYS A 59 19.80 -33.91 0.77
N ASN A 60 19.77 -34.14 -0.54
CA ASN A 60 19.43 -35.45 -1.12
C ASN A 60 20.58 -36.11 -1.89
#